data_AF-A0A0D6L5E0-F1
#
_entry.id   AF-A0A0D6L5E0-F1
#
_cell.length_a   1.000
_cell.length_b   1.000
_cell.length_c   1.000
_cell.angle_alpha   90.00
_cell.angle_beta   90.00
_cell.angle_gamma   90.00
#
_symmetry.space_group_name_H-M   'P 1'
#
loop_
_entity.id
_entity.type
_entity.pdbx_description
1 polymer ?
#
loop_
_entity_poly.entity_id
_entity_poly.type
_entity_poly.pdbx_seq_one_letter_code
_entity_poly.pdbx_strand_id
1 'polypeptide(L)'
;MDYHFTASVEEEFDQIARGLTEWTKMIHDFYNPFHANVEDTLEHSDRATGERELGFHPESGKKIIARIGRFGPMIQIGDEQTDGEKPQFASLRGEQSINTITLEEALDLFKLPRTLGDYEGQPLKANAGRFGPYIQHGKIFASIPKGEDPMTVTYDR
;
A
#
# COMPACT_ATOMS: atom_id res chain seq x y z
N MET A 1 17.92 -7.51 9.69
CA MET A 1 18.02 -8.57 10.72
C MET A 1 19.39 -8.46 11.32
N ASP A 2 19.46 -8.32 12.64
CA ASP A 2 20.73 -8.23 13.35
C ASP A 2 21.16 -9.65 13.77
N TYR A 3 22.24 -10.14 13.18
CA TYR A 3 22.75 -11.49 13.44
C TYR A 3 23.47 -11.59 14.78
N HIS A 4 23.86 -10.46 15.38
CA HIS A 4 24.52 -10.43 16.68
C HIS A 4 23.52 -10.70 17.83
N PHE A 5 22.25 -10.34 17.64
CA PHE A 5 21.18 -10.57 18.62
C PHE A 5 20.94 -12.05 18.90
N THR A 6 20.90 -12.88 17.86
CA THR A 6 20.65 -14.32 18.03
C THR A 6 21.79 -15.00 18.78
N ALA A 7 23.04 -14.62 18.51
CA ALA A 7 24.21 -15.17 19.17
C ALA A 7 24.26 -14.85 20.68
N SER A 8 23.93 -13.62 21.09
CA SER A 8 23.95 -13.22 22.51
C SER A 8 22.87 -13.94 23.33
N VAL A 9 21.68 -14.12 22.75
CA VAL A 9 20.56 -14.79 23.41
C VAL A 9 20.85 -16.28 23.63
N GLU A 10 21.49 -16.95 22.67
CA GLU A 10 21.91 -18.35 22.82
C GLU A 10 22.96 -18.53 23.92
N GLU A 11 23.91 -17.61 24.03
CA GLU A 11 24.94 -17.65 25.08
C GLU A 11 24.35 -17.47 26.50
N GLU A 12 23.34 -16.61 26.65
CA GLU A 12 22.62 -16.44 27.92
C GLU A 12 21.80 -17.68 28.31
N PHE A 13 21.15 -18.34 27.34
CA PHE A 13 20.45 -19.60 27.58
C PHE A 13 21.39 -20.72 28.03
N ASP A 14 22.59 -20.80 27.45
CA ASP A 14 23.62 -21.74 27.86
C ASP A 14 24.08 -21.51 29.30
N GLN A 15 24.18 -20.27 29.76
CA GLN A 15 24.56 -19.92 31.14
C GLN A 15 23.47 -20.29 32.15
N ILE A 16 22.19 -20.11 31.78
CA ILE A 16 21.03 -20.55 32.58
C ILE A 16 21.00 -22.08 32.69
N ALA A 17 21.22 -22.80 31.58
CA ALA A 17 21.23 -24.26 31.56
C ALA A 17 22.34 -24.86 32.46
N ARG A 18 23.46 -24.14 32.62
CA ARG A 18 24.56 -24.52 33.51
C ARG A 18 24.34 -24.12 34.98
N GLY A 19 23.20 -23.50 35.30
CA GLY A 19 22.84 -23.06 36.65
C GLY A 19 23.65 -21.86 37.16
N LEU A 20 24.33 -21.14 36.27
CA LEU A 20 25.21 -20.02 36.61
C LEU A 20 24.45 -18.68 36.74
N THR A 21 23.18 -18.63 36.30
CA THR A 21 22.34 -17.43 36.33
C THR A 21 20.87 -17.80 36.52
N GLU A 22 20.12 -17.01 37.28
CA GLU A 22 18.67 -17.18 37.42
C GLU A 22 17.95 -16.71 36.15
N TRP A 23 17.16 -17.61 35.54
CA TRP A 23 16.40 -17.34 34.32
C TRP A 23 15.49 -16.11 34.43
N THR A 24 14.93 -15.86 35.63
CA THR A 24 14.06 -14.72 35.92
C THR A 24 14.79 -13.39 35.71
N LYS A 25 16.09 -13.33 36.04
CA LYS A 25 16.91 -12.13 35.88
C LYS A 25 17.14 -11.83 34.40
N MET A 26 17.46 -12.85 33.60
CA MET A 26 17.63 -12.71 32.15
C MET A 26 16.35 -12.22 31.46
N ILE A 27 15.20 -12.80 31.81
CA ILE A 27 13.91 -12.35 31.27
C ILE A 27 13.60 -10.90 31.67
N HIS A 28 13.91 -10.51 32.90
CA HIS A 28 13.68 -9.15 33.38
C HIS A 28 14.60 -8.13 32.71
N ASP A 29 15.89 -8.47 32.55
CA ASP A 29 16.90 -7.63 31.89
C ASP A 29 16.61 -7.49 30.38
N PHE A 30 16.00 -8.50 29.76
CA PHE A 30 15.53 -8.42 28.37
C PHE A 30 14.22 -7.63 28.22
N TYR A 31 13.21 -7.95 29.04
CA TYR A 31 11.84 -7.45 28.85
C TYR A 31 11.71 -5.97 29.19
N ASN A 32 12.38 -5.47 30.24
CA ASN A 32 12.26 -4.06 30.64
C ASN A 32 12.71 -3.05 29.56
N PRO A 33 13.93 -3.14 29.00
CA PRO A 33 14.35 -2.24 27.94
C PRO A 33 13.56 -2.46 26.65
N PHE A 34 13.17 -3.71 26.34
CA PHE A 34 12.32 -4.00 25.19
C PHE A 34 10.95 -3.34 25.32
N HIS A 35 10.30 -3.47 26.48
CA HIS A 35 8.98 -2.90 26.73
C HIS A 35 9.01 -1.38 26.68
N ALA A 36 10.02 -0.75 27.29
CA ALA A 36 10.22 0.70 27.19
C ALA A 36 10.41 1.16 25.75
N ASN A 37 11.21 0.43 24.95
CA ASN A 37 11.38 0.74 23.52
C ASN A 37 10.10 0.52 22.71
N VAL A 38 9.30 -0.50 23.03
CA VAL A 38 8.02 -0.75 22.37
C VAL A 38 7.01 0.34 22.72
N GLU A 39 6.97 0.78 23.98
CA GLU A 39 6.10 1.86 24.45
C GLU A 39 6.50 3.20 23.81
N ASP A 40 7.79 3.52 23.78
CA ASP A 40 8.34 4.67 23.04
C ASP A 40 8.01 4.58 21.54
N THR A 41 8.20 3.42 20.92
CA THR A 41 7.84 3.20 19.51
C THR A 41 6.33 3.33 19.29
N LEU A 42 5.48 2.87 20.22
CA LEU A 42 4.04 2.99 20.12
C LEU A 42 3.56 4.44 20.28
N GLU A 43 4.25 5.24 21.08
CA GLU A 43 3.93 6.65 21.31
C GLU A 43 4.54 7.58 20.25
N HIS A 44 5.72 7.27 19.72
CA HIS A 44 6.52 8.17 18.88
C HIS A 44 6.70 7.71 17.44
N SER A 45 6.42 6.44 17.10
CA SER A 45 6.22 6.13 15.68
C SER A 45 4.90 6.72 15.25
N ASP A 46 4.96 7.58 14.23
CA ASP A 46 3.86 7.72 13.29
C ASP A 46 3.34 6.31 13.01
N ARG A 47 2.15 6.00 13.54
CA ARG A 47 1.48 4.73 13.28
C ARG A 47 1.67 4.47 11.80
N ALA A 48 2.28 3.34 11.44
CA ALA A 48 2.26 2.87 10.07
C ALA A 48 0.80 2.52 9.75
N THR A 49 -0.05 3.54 9.60
CA THR A 49 -1.46 3.47 9.23
C THR A 49 -1.61 2.89 7.83
N GLY A 50 -0.48 2.59 7.16
CA GLY A 50 -0.42 2.27 5.76
C GLY A 50 -0.82 3.46 4.90
N GLU A 51 -0.91 4.67 5.48
CA GLU A 51 -1.27 5.91 4.82
C GLU A 51 0.00 6.74 4.59
N ARG A 52 0.25 7.08 3.33
CA ARG A 52 1.40 7.86 2.88
C ARG A 52 0.90 9.01 2.03
N GLU A 53 1.21 10.22 2.45
CA GLU A 53 0.89 11.42 1.69
C GLU A 53 1.91 11.59 0.56
N LEU A 54 1.44 11.61 -0.68
CA LEU A 54 2.30 11.76 -1.86
C LEU A 54 2.47 13.22 -2.28
N GLY A 55 1.57 14.10 -1.86
CA GLY A 55 1.64 15.54 -2.12
C GLY A 55 0.30 16.10 -2.61
N PHE A 56 0.37 17.13 -3.45
CA PHE A 56 -0.80 17.80 -4.03
C PHE A 56 -0.81 17.65 -5.54
N HIS A 57 -2.01 17.50 -6.10
CA HIS A 57 -2.22 17.45 -7.53
C HIS A 57 -1.91 18.83 -8.16
N PRO A 58 -1.03 18.94 -9.18
CA PRO A 58 -0.61 20.23 -9.73
C PRO A 58 -1.76 21.01 -10.39
N GLU A 59 -2.71 20.34 -11.05
CA GLU A 59 -3.86 21.01 -11.68
C GLU A 59 -5.06 21.24 -10.76
N SER A 60 -5.38 20.30 -9.86
CA SER A 60 -6.58 20.41 -9.01
C SER A 60 -6.28 20.96 -7.61
N GLY A 61 -5.02 21.05 -7.19
CA GLY A 61 -4.63 21.47 -5.83
C GLY A 61 -5.00 20.47 -4.74
N LYS A 62 -5.58 19.31 -5.09
CA LYS A 62 -6.12 18.33 -4.16
C LYS A 62 -5.03 17.46 -3.57
N LYS A 63 -5.17 17.09 -2.29
CA LYS A 63 -4.22 16.21 -1.59
C LYS A 63 -4.29 14.79 -2.13
N ILE A 64 -3.15 14.15 -2.32
CA ILE A 64 -3.01 12.76 -2.79
C ILE A 64 -2.45 11.90 -1.66
N ILE A 65 -3.19 10.87 -1.28
CA ILE A 65 -2.86 9.98 -0.16
C ILE A 65 -2.92 8.54 -0.65
N ALA A 66 -1.82 7.80 -0.53
CA ALA A 66 -1.79 6.35 -0.72
C ALA A 66 -2.12 5.65 0.60
N ARG A 67 -3.15 4.81 0.64
CA ARG A 67 -3.59 4.10 1.84
C ARG A 67 -3.90 2.62 1.58
N ILE A 68 -3.87 1.78 2.60
CA ILE A 68 -4.33 0.40 2.51
C ILE A 68 -5.81 0.33 2.91
N GLY A 69 -6.70 0.07 1.94
CA GLY A 69 -8.12 -0.12 2.16
C GLY A 69 -8.52 -1.60 2.31
N ARG A 70 -9.81 -1.85 2.54
CA ARG A 70 -10.37 -3.21 2.64
C ARG A 70 -10.14 -4.09 1.39
N PHE A 71 -9.91 -3.46 0.24
CA PHE A 71 -9.72 -4.12 -1.06
C PHE A 71 -8.26 -4.17 -1.51
N GLY A 72 -7.34 -3.65 -0.70
CA GLY A 72 -5.90 -3.57 -1.02
C GLY A 72 -5.37 -2.13 -1.04
N PRO A 73 -4.12 -1.96 -1.48
CA PRO A 73 -3.49 -0.64 -1.57
C PRO A 73 -4.20 0.23 -2.62
N MET A 74 -4.51 1.47 -2.24
CA MET A 74 -5.24 2.43 -3.08
C MET A 74 -4.70 3.84 -2.88
N ILE A 75 -5.02 4.72 -3.83
CA ILE A 75 -4.72 6.14 -3.79
C ILE A 75 -6.03 6.90 -3.74
N GLN A 76 -6.07 7.92 -2.90
CA GLN A 76 -7.17 8.83 -2.71
C GLN A 76 -6.72 10.23 -3.16
N ILE A 77 -7.51 10.88 -4.00
CA ILE A 77 -7.37 12.29 -4.35
C ILE A 77 -8.53 13.09 -3.78
N GLY A 78 -8.19 14.13 -3.04
CA GLY A 78 -9.14 15.02 -2.40
C GLY A 78 -9.78 14.38 -1.16
N ASP A 79 -10.45 15.22 -0.40
CA ASP A 79 -11.18 14.82 0.78
C ASP A 79 -12.57 15.46 0.73
N GLU A 80 -13.61 14.66 0.96
CA GLU A 80 -15.01 15.12 0.92
C GLU A 80 -15.24 16.24 1.96
N GLN A 81 -14.53 16.20 3.09
CA GLN A 81 -14.66 17.21 4.14
C GLN A 81 -13.95 18.52 3.81
N THR A 82 -12.87 18.48 3.01
CA THR A 82 -12.07 19.68 2.74
C THR A 82 -12.47 20.38 1.45
N ASP A 83 -12.83 19.60 0.40
CA ASP A 83 -13.12 20.10 -0.95
C ASP A 83 -14.62 20.11 -1.29
N GLY A 84 -15.46 19.39 -0.54
CA GLY A 84 -16.90 19.26 -0.82
C GLY A 84 -17.24 18.43 -2.07
N GLU A 85 -16.22 17.93 -2.79
CA GLU A 85 -16.36 17.03 -3.93
C GLU A 85 -16.05 15.58 -3.55
N LYS A 86 -16.65 14.64 -4.31
CA LYS A 86 -16.44 13.21 -4.07
C LYS A 86 -14.96 12.86 -4.24
N PRO A 87 -14.32 12.24 -3.22
CA PRO A 87 -12.94 11.82 -3.31
C PRO A 87 -12.81 10.78 -4.43
N GLN A 88 -11.78 10.95 -5.25
CA GLN A 88 -11.50 9.99 -6.30
C GLN A 88 -10.57 8.92 -5.74
N PHE A 89 -10.83 7.68 -6.11
CA PHE A 89 -10.06 6.52 -5.66
C PHE A 89 -9.52 5.75 -6.85
N ALA A 90 -8.22 5.44 -6.82
CA ALA A 90 -7.56 4.58 -7.79
C ALA A 90 -6.87 3.43 -7.05
N SER A 91 -7.02 2.19 -7.51
CA SER A 91 -6.30 1.06 -6.91
C SER A 91 -4.87 1.00 -7.45
N LEU A 92 -3.91 0.69 -6.57
CA LEU A 92 -2.52 0.45 -6.97
C LEU A 92 -2.40 -0.84 -7.78
N ARG A 93 -1.53 -0.87 -8.78
CA ARG A 93 -1.22 -2.11 -9.53
C ARG A 93 -0.44 -3.08 -8.62
N GLY A 94 -0.55 -4.38 -8.86
CA GLY A 94 0.06 -5.41 -7.98
C GLY A 94 1.58 -5.32 -7.80
N GLU A 95 2.29 -4.66 -8.71
CA GLU A 95 3.73 -4.41 -8.62
C GLU A 95 4.07 -3.12 -7.87
N GLN A 96 3.09 -2.23 -7.69
CA GLN A 96 3.25 -0.94 -7.02
C GLN A 96 2.95 -1.07 -5.53
N SER A 97 3.87 -0.56 -4.71
CA SER A 97 3.74 -0.52 -3.25
C SER A 97 3.43 0.90 -2.79
N ILE A 98 2.63 1.03 -1.72
CA ILE A 98 2.36 2.33 -1.07
C ILE A 98 3.65 3.08 -0.69
N ASN A 99 4.72 2.35 -0.38
CA ASN A 99 6.01 2.89 0.06
C ASN A 99 6.91 3.35 -1.09
N THR A 100 6.67 2.85 -2.31
CA THR A 100 7.55 3.09 -3.46
C THR A 100 6.92 4.01 -4.49
N ILE A 101 5.59 4.10 -4.52
CA ILE A 101 4.89 4.90 -5.52
C ILE A 101 5.25 6.38 -5.43
N THR A 102 5.38 7.01 -6.61
CA THR A 102 5.62 8.43 -6.79
C THR A 102 4.33 9.21 -7.11
N LEU A 103 4.38 10.54 -6.96
CA LEU A 103 3.24 11.41 -7.29
C LEU A 103 2.81 11.28 -8.76
N GLU A 104 3.78 11.15 -9.68
CA GLU A 104 3.50 11.04 -11.11
C GLU A 104 2.78 9.74 -11.45
N GLU A 105 3.25 8.61 -10.94
CA GLU A 105 2.59 7.31 -11.09
C GLU A 105 1.20 7.30 -10.47
N ALA A 106 1.02 7.99 -9.34
CA ALA A 106 -0.29 8.14 -8.72
C ALA A 106 -1.27 8.85 -9.66
N LEU A 107 -0.84 9.96 -10.28
CA LEU A 107 -1.66 10.72 -11.23
C LEU A 107 -2.01 9.89 -12.47
N ASP A 108 -1.09 9.08 -12.97
CA ASP A 108 -1.35 8.21 -14.13
C ASP A 108 -2.45 7.18 -13.85
N LEU A 109 -2.58 6.70 -12.62
CA LEU A 109 -3.66 5.78 -12.25
C LEU A 109 -5.05 6.42 -12.30
N PHE A 110 -5.16 7.75 -12.15
CA PHE A 110 -6.43 8.48 -12.26
C PHE A 110 -6.82 8.83 -13.70
N LYS A 111 -5.93 8.67 -14.67
CA LYS A 111 -6.27 8.81 -16.10
C LYS A 111 -7.16 7.65 -16.60
N LEU A 112 -7.33 6.60 -15.78
CA LEU A 112 -8.28 5.51 -15.97
C LEU A 112 -9.47 5.76 -15.03
N PRO A 113 -10.75 5.67 -15.47
CA PRO A 113 -11.24 4.84 -16.57
C PRO A 113 -11.28 5.57 -17.92
N ARG A 114 -10.75 4.94 -18.97
CA ARG A 114 -10.92 5.43 -20.35
C ARG A 114 -12.06 4.70 -21.02
N THR A 115 -13.05 5.44 -21.51
CA THR A 115 -14.09 4.87 -22.38
C THR A 115 -13.50 4.73 -23.78
N LEU A 116 -13.39 3.50 -24.28
CA LEU A 116 -12.84 3.20 -25.61
C LEU A 116 -13.87 3.41 -26.73
N GLY A 117 -15.16 3.43 -26.37
CA GLY A 117 -16.28 3.66 -27.28
C GLY A 117 -17.53 2.91 -26.80
N ASP A 118 -18.51 2.78 -27.69
CA ASP A 118 -19.70 1.96 -27.49
C ASP A 118 -19.59 0.72 -28.39
N TYR A 119 -19.59 -0.46 -27.79
CA TYR A 119 -19.63 -1.74 -28.51
C TYR A 119 -21.00 -2.37 -28.22
N GLU A 120 -21.71 -2.89 -29.21
CA GLU A 120 -23.03 -3.55 -29.02
C GLU A 120 -24.05 -2.77 -28.13
N GLY A 121 -24.04 -1.44 -28.19
CA GLY A 121 -24.94 -0.59 -27.39
C GLY A 121 -24.61 -0.49 -25.90
N GLN A 122 -23.43 -0.94 -25.47
CA GLN A 122 -22.92 -0.76 -24.12
C GLN A 122 -21.55 -0.07 -24.12
N PRO A 123 -21.27 0.81 -23.16
CA PRO A 123 -20.01 1.52 -23.09
C PRO A 123 -18.87 0.57 -22.74
N LEU A 124 -17.83 0.58 -23.57
CA LEU A 124 -16.59 -0.17 -23.39
C LEU A 124 -15.61 0.66 -22.57
N LYS A 125 -15.26 0.22 -21.36
CA LYS A 125 -14.41 0.97 -20.42
C LYS A 125 -13.15 0.19 -20.07
N ALA A 126 -11.97 0.77 -20.30
CA ALA A 126 -10.72 0.25 -19.78
C ALA A 126 -10.51 0.73 -18.33
N ASN A 127 -10.37 -0.21 -17.42
CA ASN A 127 -10.14 0.00 -15.99
C ASN A 127 -8.84 -0.70 -15.55
N ALA A 128 -8.30 -0.31 -14.39
CA ALA A 128 -7.21 -1.02 -13.73
C ALA A 128 -7.70 -1.57 -12.38
N GLY A 129 -7.63 -2.89 -12.20
CA GLY A 129 -8.07 -3.57 -10.98
C GLY A 129 -6.96 -4.36 -10.31
N ARG A 130 -7.30 -5.04 -9.21
CA ARG A 130 -6.40 -5.86 -8.37
C ARG A 130 -5.53 -6.84 -9.16
N PHE A 131 -6.03 -7.38 -10.27
CA PHE A 131 -5.37 -8.42 -11.06
C PHE A 131 -4.66 -7.87 -12.31
N GLY A 132 -4.74 -6.57 -12.55
CA GLY A 132 -4.22 -5.93 -13.76
C GLY A 132 -5.29 -5.11 -14.50
N PRO A 133 -4.91 -4.50 -15.63
CA PRO A 133 -5.83 -3.79 -16.51
C PRO A 133 -6.90 -4.73 -17.08
N TYR A 134 -8.13 -4.25 -17.18
CA TYR A 134 -9.26 -5.00 -17.74
C TYR A 134 -10.21 -4.07 -18.50
N ILE A 135 -10.84 -4.60 -19.53
CA ILE A 135 -11.93 -3.96 -20.26
C ILE A 135 -13.25 -4.44 -19.67
N GLN A 136 -14.12 -3.50 -19.35
CA GLN A 136 -15.50 -3.73 -18.94
C GLN A 136 -16.43 -3.36 -20.09
N HIS A 137 -17.24 -4.33 -20.51
CA HIS A 137 -18.33 -4.16 -21.47
C HIS A 137 -19.63 -4.61 -20.80
N GLY A 138 -20.33 -3.66 -20.18
CA GLY A 138 -21.49 -3.94 -19.32
C GLY A 138 -21.20 -4.93 -18.19
N LYS A 139 -21.62 -6.19 -18.38
CA LYS A 139 -21.41 -7.31 -17.43
C LYS A 139 -20.19 -8.20 -17.77
N ILE A 140 -19.56 -7.98 -18.91
CA ILE A 140 -18.41 -8.75 -19.37
C ILE A 140 -17.14 -8.04 -18.92
N PHE A 141 -16.22 -8.81 -18.34
CA PHE A 141 -14.90 -8.34 -17.91
C PHE A 141 -13.84 -9.13 -18.66
N ALA A 142 -13.09 -8.46 -19.53
CA ALA A 142 -11.98 -9.04 -20.28
C ALA A 142 -10.65 -8.53 -19.70
N SER A 143 -9.75 -9.41 -19.29
CA SER A 143 -8.45 -9.00 -18.74
C SER A 143 -7.48 -8.64 -19.87
N ILE A 144 -6.77 -7.53 -19.74
CA ILE A 144 -5.71 -7.14 -20.68
C ILE A 144 -4.42 -7.88 -20.26
N PRO A 145 -3.67 -8.50 -21.18
CA PRO A 145 -2.45 -9.24 -20.86
C PRO A 145 -1.42 -8.39 -20.11
N LYS A 146 -0.68 -9.03 -19.18
CA LYS A 146 0.43 -8.37 -18.46
C LYS A 146 1.51 -7.94 -19.47
N GLY A 147 1.71 -6.64 -19.60
CA GLY A 147 2.70 -6.03 -20.49
C GLY A 147 2.11 -5.07 -21.53
N GLU A 148 0.80 -5.10 -21.76
CA GLU A 148 0.11 -4.08 -22.55
C GLU A 148 -0.42 -2.97 -21.63
N ASP A 149 -0.09 -1.71 -21.94
CA ASP A 149 -0.59 -0.58 -21.18
C ASP A 149 -2.07 -0.34 -21.55
N PRO A 150 -3.00 -0.28 -20.59
CA PRO A 150 -4.39 0.08 -20.86
C PRO A 150 -4.55 1.44 -21.58
N MET A 151 -3.55 2.33 -21.55
CA MET A 151 -3.54 3.55 -22.37
C MET A 151 -3.38 3.30 -23.87
N THR A 152 -2.73 2.19 -24.25
CA THR A 152 -2.39 1.86 -25.65
C THR A 152 -3.44 0.99 -26.34
N VAL A 153 -4.38 0.44 -25.58
CA VAL A 153 -5.46 -0.39 -26.13
C VAL A 153 -6.42 0.49 -26.94
N THR A 154 -6.65 0.10 -28.19
CA THR A 154 -7.59 0.74 -29.13
C THR A 154 -8.77 -0.19 -29.40
N TYR A 155 -9.86 0.35 -29.97
CA TYR A 155 -11.11 -0.36 -30.21
C TYR A 155 -10.98 -1.61 -31.12
N ASP A 156 -10.00 -1.64 -32.02
CA ASP A 156 -9.74 -2.77 -32.94
C ASP A 156 -8.99 -3.95 -32.29
N ARG A 157 -8.47 -3.79 -31.08
CA ARG A 157 -7.60 -4.73 -30.37
C ARG A 157 -8.37 -5.46 -29.27
#